data_AF-A0A376PRS9-F1
#
_entry.id   AF-A0A376PRS9-F1
#
_cell.length_a   1.000
_cell.length_b   1.000
_cell.length_c   1.000
_cell.angle_alpha   90.00
_cell.angle_beta   90.00
_cell.angle_gamma   90.00
#
_symmetry.space_group_name_H-M   'P 1'
#
loop_
_entity.id
_entity.type
_entity.pdbx_description
1 polymer ?
#
loop_
_entity_poly.entity_id
_entity_poly.type
_entity_poly.pdbx_seq_one_letter_code
_entity_poly.pdbx_strand_id
1 'polypeptide(L)'
;MSNNLRLEVLLKAVDQATRPLKSIQTASKTLSGDIRYTQKGLRDLNGQAAKIDGFRKTSAQLAVTGQSLEKAKREAEALATQFKNTERPTRAQAQVLESAKRAAEGLQVKYNSLTESVKRQQRELGAAGINTRNLANDERGLKTRISETTAQLNRQREALAKVSAQQAHLNE
;
A
#
# COMPACT_ATOMS: atom_id res chain seq x y z
N MET A 1 -64.02 -29.08 -5.41
CA MET A 1 -62.73 -29.01 -6.14
C MET A 1 -62.42 -27.63 -6.73
N SER A 2 -63.37 -26.68 -6.74
CA SER A 2 -63.24 -25.35 -7.36
C SER A 2 -62.46 -24.30 -6.56
N ASN A 3 -62.36 -24.42 -5.22
CA ASN A 3 -61.57 -23.49 -4.40
C ASN A 3 -60.06 -23.70 -4.50
N ASN A 4 -59.59 -24.93 -4.72
CA ASN A 4 -58.15 -25.20 -4.88
C ASN A 4 -57.60 -24.60 -6.17
N LEU A 5 -58.35 -24.69 -7.29
CA LEU A 5 -57.95 -24.09 -8.57
C LEU A 5 -57.85 -22.55 -8.49
N ARG A 6 -58.78 -21.88 -7.79
CA ARG A 6 -58.74 -20.42 -7.61
C ARG A 6 -57.55 -19.98 -6.74
N LEU A 7 -57.25 -20.72 -5.67
CA LEU A 7 -56.09 -20.42 -4.83
C LEU A 7 -54.79 -20.60 -5.62
N GLU A 8 -54.68 -21.65 -6.43
CA GLU A 8 -53.50 -21.97 -7.23
C GLU A 8 -53.25 -20.94 -8.35
N VAL A 9 -54.31 -20.40 -8.96
CA VAL A 9 -54.22 -19.32 -9.96
C VAL A 9 -53.85 -17.98 -9.31
N LEU A 10 -54.38 -17.67 -8.12
CA LEU A 10 -54.00 -16.46 -7.37
C LEU A 10 -52.53 -16.53 -6.91
N LEU A 11 -52.08 -17.69 -6.44
CA LEU A 11 -50.68 -17.93 -6.09
C LEU A 11 -49.75 -17.80 -7.30
N LYS A 12 -50.13 -18.33 -8.47
CA LYS A 12 -49.37 -18.16 -9.71
C LYS A 12 -49.33 -16.70 -10.18
N ALA A 13 -50.43 -15.95 -10.06
CA ALA A 13 -50.49 -14.54 -10.44
C ALA A 13 -49.63 -13.66 -9.52
N VAL A 14 -49.67 -13.92 -8.20
CA VAL A 14 -48.81 -13.22 -7.22
C VAL A 14 -47.33 -13.58 -7.43
N ASP A 15 -46.99 -14.84 -7.71
CA ASP A 15 -45.60 -15.20 -8.04
C ASP A 15 -45.14 -14.54 -9.35
N GLN A 16 -46.00 -14.50 -10.37
CA GLN A 16 -45.67 -13.87 -11.65
C GLN A 16 -45.49 -12.35 -11.55
N ALA A 17 -46.29 -11.69 -10.72
CA ALA A 17 -46.15 -10.26 -10.44
C ALA A 17 -44.91 -9.92 -9.58
N THR A 18 -44.52 -10.81 -8.66
CA THR A 18 -43.38 -10.56 -7.74
C THR A 18 -42.03 -11.05 -8.26
N ARG A 19 -42.00 -11.90 -9.30
CA ARG A 19 -40.77 -12.42 -9.92
C ARG A 19 -39.75 -11.33 -10.32
N PRO A 20 -40.13 -10.23 -11.00
CA PRO A 20 -39.18 -9.17 -11.36
C PRO A 20 -38.58 -8.46 -10.14
N LEU A 21 -39.37 -8.28 -9.08
CA LEU A 21 -38.89 -7.69 -7.83
C LEU A 21 -37.87 -8.60 -7.13
N LYS A 22 -38.20 -9.90 -7.02
CA LYS A 22 -37.32 -10.90 -6.39
C LYS A 22 -35.98 -11.03 -7.14
N SER A 23 -36.01 -10.98 -8.47
CA SER A 23 -34.78 -11.08 -9.28
C SER A 23 -33.88 -9.85 -9.09
N ILE A 24 -34.46 -8.65 -9.07
CA ILE A 24 -33.74 -7.38 -8.81
C ILE A 24 -33.16 -7.34 -7.39
N GLN A 25 -33.93 -7.75 -6.38
CA GLN A 25 -33.44 -7.86 -5.00
C GLN A 25 -32.25 -8.82 -4.90
N THR A 26 -32.32 -9.97 -5.57
CA THR A 26 -31.23 -10.95 -5.58
C THR A 26 -29.99 -10.38 -6.29
N ALA A 27 -30.16 -9.74 -7.45
CA ALA A 27 -29.08 -9.11 -8.20
C ALA A 27 -28.41 -7.98 -7.38
N SER A 28 -29.20 -7.14 -6.72
CA SER A 28 -28.70 -6.06 -5.84
C SER A 28 -27.89 -6.61 -4.66
N LYS A 29 -28.36 -7.70 -4.03
CA LYS A 29 -27.67 -8.35 -2.92
C LYS A 29 -26.33 -8.96 -3.36
N THR A 30 -26.30 -9.65 -4.50
CA THR A 30 -25.08 -10.22 -5.08
C THR A 30 -24.09 -9.11 -5.43
N LEU A 31 -24.53 -8.07 -6.14
CA LEU A 31 -23.69 -6.94 -6.54
C LEU A 31 -23.13 -6.17 -5.34
N SER A 32 -23.91 -6.01 -4.26
CA SER A 32 -23.44 -5.44 -3.00
C SER A 32 -22.39 -6.32 -2.30
N GLY A 33 -22.46 -7.64 -2.49
CA GLY A 33 -21.40 -8.57 -2.09
C GLY A 33 -20.12 -8.37 -2.89
N ASP A 34 -20.25 -8.33 -4.22
CA ASP A 34 -19.12 -8.13 -5.14
C ASP A 34 -18.41 -6.79 -4.91
N ILE A 35 -19.16 -5.71 -4.69
CA ILE A 35 -18.61 -4.39 -4.34
C ILE A 35 -17.76 -4.48 -3.07
N ARG A 36 -18.24 -5.16 -2.03
CA ARG A 36 -17.49 -5.34 -0.78
C ARG A 36 -16.22 -6.14 -1.01
N TYR A 37 -16.28 -7.18 -1.83
CA TYR A 37 -15.11 -7.97 -2.21
C TYR A 37 -14.08 -7.15 -2.98
N THR A 38 -14.52 -6.40 -4.02
CA THR A 38 -13.64 -5.51 -4.80
C THR A 38 -13.03 -4.41 -3.93
N GLN A 39 -13.80 -3.83 -2.99
CA GLN A 39 -13.29 -2.84 -2.03
C GLN A 39 -12.21 -3.43 -1.12
N LYS A 40 -12.40 -4.66 -0.63
CA LYS A 40 -11.39 -5.35 0.17
C LYS A 40 -10.12 -5.57 -0.65
N GLY A 41 -10.25 -6.10 -1.87
CA GLY A 41 -9.11 -6.29 -2.77
C GLY A 41 -8.35 -4.98 -3.04
N LEU A 42 -9.07 -3.88 -3.30
CA LEU A 42 -8.47 -2.56 -3.51
C LEU A 42 -7.72 -2.07 -2.27
N ARG A 43 -8.24 -2.29 -1.06
CA ARG A 43 -7.55 -1.96 0.21
C ARG A 43 -6.27 -2.77 0.37
N ASP A 44 -6.31 -4.06 0.07
CA ASP A 44 -5.14 -4.95 0.16
C ASP A 44 -4.04 -4.52 -0.84
N LEU A 45 -4.42 -4.21 -2.08
CA LEU A 45 -3.50 -3.69 -3.11
C LEU A 45 -2.89 -2.34 -2.70
N ASN A 46 -3.70 -1.42 -2.18
CA ASN A 46 -3.20 -0.14 -1.66
C ASN A 46 -2.27 -0.32 -0.46
N GLY A 47 -2.55 -1.30 0.41
CA GLY A 47 -1.67 -1.67 1.52
C GLY A 47 -0.32 -2.19 1.04
N GLN A 48 -0.28 -2.99 -0.03
CA GLN A 48 0.96 -3.40 -0.68
C GLN A 48 1.72 -2.22 -1.27
N ALA A 49 1.03 -1.28 -1.92
CA ALA A 49 1.66 -0.10 -2.51
C ALA A 49 2.30 0.79 -1.44
N ALA A 50 1.62 0.97 -0.30
CA ALA A 50 2.16 1.72 0.84
C ALA A 50 3.42 1.06 1.43
N LYS A 51 3.47 -0.27 1.51
CA LYS A 51 4.67 -1.00 1.96
C LYS A 51 5.85 -0.82 1.00
N ILE A 52 5.59 -0.86 -0.31
CA ILE A 52 6.61 -0.60 -1.35
C ILE A 52 7.15 0.83 -1.22
N ASP A 53 6.28 1.83 -1.07
CA ASP A 53 6.67 3.23 -0.89
C ASP A 53 7.50 3.42 0.38
N GLY A 54 7.08 2.82 1.50
CA GLY A 54 7.84 2.82 2.75
C GLY A 54 9.25 2.24 2.58
N PHE A 55 9.36 1.09 1.90
CA PHE A 55 10.66 0.47 1.60
C PHE A 55 11.55 1.37 0.73
N ARG A 56 10.98 2.02 -0.30
CA ARG A 56 11.72 2.96 -1.15
C ARG A 56 12.25 4.15 -0.36
N LYS A 57 11.41 4.73 0.50
CA LYS A 57 11.80 5.86 1.36
C LYS A 57 12.94 5.49 2.29
N THR A 58 12.83 4.36 3.00
CA THR A 58 13.89 3.88 3.89
C THR A 58 15.18 3.55 3.12
N SER A 59 15.07 2.95 1.92
CA SER A 59 16.21 2.66 1.06
C SER A 59 16.92 3.92 0.54
N ALA A 60 16.14 4.94 0.16
CA ALA A 60 16.68 6.23 -0.25
C ALA A 60 17.39 6.93 0.92
N GLN A 61 16.78 6.92 2.12
CA GLN A 61 17.41 7.46 3.31
C GLN A 61 18.70 6.72 3.69
N LEU A 62 18.74 5.39 3.52
CA LEU A 62 19.94 4.58 3.71
C LEU A 62 21.06 5.00 2.75
N ALA A 63 20.74 5.19 1.47
CA ALA A 63 21.71 5.63 0.47
C ALA A 63 22.29 7.01 0.80
N VAL A 64 21.44 7.98 1.15
CA VAL A 64 21.87 9.34 1.55
C VAL A 64 22.71 9.31 2.83
N THR A 65 22.28 8.52 3.83
CA THR A 65 23.02 8.36 5.09
C THR A 65 24.37 7.70 4.84
N GLY A 66 24.44 6.72 3.94
CA GLY A 66 25.69 6.08 3.52
C GLY A 66 26.67 7.07 2.90
N GLN A 67 26.20 7.95 2.01
CA GLN A 67 27.03 9.00 1.42
C GLN A 67 27.53 10.01 2.48
N SER A 68 26.64 10.41 3.39
CA SER A 68 26.99 11.34 4.47
C SER A 68 27.99 10.71 5.45
N LEU A 69 27.82 9.43 5.76
CA LEU A 69 28.74 8.66 6.61
C LEU A 69 30.13 8.56 5.98
N GLU A 70 30.21 8.25 4.69
CA GLU A 70 31.47 8.19 3.94
C GLU A 70 32.17 9.55 3.94
N LYS A 71 31.41 10.63 3.69
CA LYS A 71 31.94 12.00 3.75
C LYS A 71 32.46 12.35 5.15
N ALA A 72 31.70 12.06 6.19
CA ALA A 72 32.08 12.33 7.58
C ALA A 72 33.34 11.54 7.99
N LYS A 73 33.48 10.29 7.54
CA LYS A 73 34.69 9.48 7.77
C LYS A 73 35.91 10.11 7.10
N ARG A 74 35.81 10.50 5.82
CA ARG A 74 36.90 11.16 5.10
C ARG A 74 37.31 12.48 5.74
N GLU A 75 36.34 13.29 6.19
CA GLU A 75 36.62 14.53 6.91
C GLU A 75 37.34 14.27 8.24
N ALA A 76 36.88 13.28 9.02
CA ALA A 76 37.53 12.89 10.26
C ALA A 76 38.96 12.36 10.04
N GLU A 77 39.20 11.59 8.98
CA GLU A 77 40.52 11.08 8.59
C GLU A 77 41.46 12.20 8.13
N ALA A 78 40.96 13.14 7.35
CA ALA A 78 41.72 14.32 6.92
C ALA A 78 42.12 15.19 8.12
N LEU A 79 41.18 15.45 9.04
CA LEU A 79 41.44 16.18 10.29
C LEU A 79 42.42 15.41 11.19
N ALA A 80 42.31 14.08 11.28
CA ALA A 80 43.24 13.26 12.06
C ALA A 80 44.66 13.32 11.48
N THR A 81 44.79 13.35 10.15
CA THR A 81 46.07 13.47 9.45
C THR A 81 46.68 14.85 9.70
N GLN A 82 45.90 15.93 9.57
CA GLN A 82 46.35 17.30 9.88
C GLN A 82 46.77 17.43 11.35
N PHE A 83 46.01 16.83 12.27
CA PHE A 83 46.32 16.83 13.70
C PHE A 83 47.65 16.13 13.99
N LYS A 84 47.94 15.00 13.33
CA LYS A 84 49.21 14.28 13.47
C LYS A 84 50.40 15.03 12.86
N ASN A 85 50.18 15.75 11.77
CA ASN A 85 51.23 16.51 11.06
C ASN A 85 51.52 17.88 11.71
N THR A 86 50.74 18.30 12.70
CA THR A 86 50.94 19.57 13.41
C THR A 86 51.82 19.32 14.64
N GLU A 87 52.98 19.96 14.72
CA GLU A 87 53.94 19.77 15.82
C GLU A 87 53.38 20.17 17.20
N ARG A 88 52.47 21.14 17.25
CA ARG A 88 51.79 21.61 18.47
C ARG A 88 50.29 21.76 18.23
N PRO A 89 49.51 20.66 18.26
CA PRO A 89 48.09 20.72 17.98
C PRO A 89 47.35 21.58 19.01
N THR A 90 46.43 22.41 18.54
CA THR A 90 45.65 23.31 19.41
C THR A 90 44.44 22.61 20.02
N ARG A 91 43.96 23.10 21.17
CA ARG A 91 42.70 22.61 21.78
C ARG A 91 41.51 22.70 20.81
N ALA A 92 41.47 23.75 19.99
CA ALA A 92 40.43 23.91 18.96
C ALA A 92 40.48 22.79 17.92
N GLN A 93 41.67 22.43 17.43
CA GLN A 93 41.84 21.32 16.47
C GLN A 93 41.44 19.97 17.09
N ALA A 94 41.76 19.72 18.36
CA ALA A 94 41.34 18.51 19.06
C ALA A 94 39.80 18.41 19.17
N GLN A 95 39.13 19.53 19.47
CA GLN A 95 37.66 19.58 19.56
C GLN A 95 37.00 19.36 18.20
N VAL A 96 37.55 19.89 17.11
CA VAL A 96 37.03 19.69 15.75
C VAL A 96 37.18 18.24 15.31
N LEU A 97 38.30 17.59 15.63
CA LEU A 97 38.48 16.16 15.35
C LEU A 97 37.50 15.29 16.14
N GLU A 98 37.32 15.58 17.43
CA GLU A 98 36.38 14.85 18.29
C GLU A 98 34.93 15.02 17.83
N SER A 99 34.52 16.23 17.44
CA SER A 99 33.18 16.47 16.91
C SER A 99 32.96 15.76 15.57
N ALA A 100 33.95 15.75 14.67
CA ALA A 100 33.90 15.01 13.42
C ALA A 100 33.76 13.49 13.64
N LYS A 101 34.51 12.93 14.59
CA LYS A 101 34.39 11.51 14.98
C LYS A 101 32.99 11.19 15.53
N ARG A 102 32.47 12.01 16.45
CA ARG A 102 31.12 11.84 17.00
C ARG A 102 30.04 11.95 15.93
N ALA A 103 30.20 12.86 14.97
CA ALA A 103 29.27 12.99 13.84
C ALA A 103 29.28 11.72 12.96
N ALA A 104 30.46 11.18 12.66
CA ALA A 104 30.61 9.94 11.92
C ALA A 104 30.01 8.74 12.67
N GLU A 105 30.23 8.63 13.98
CA GLU A 105 29.63 7.59 14.83
C GLU A 105 28.10 7.69 14.86
N GLY A 106 27.55 8.90 15.01
CA GLY A 106 26.10 9.13 14.97
C GLY A 106 25.49 8.74 13.62
N LEU A 107 26.18 9.02 12.51
CA LEU A 107 25.78 8.59 11.17
C LEU A 107 25.91 7.06 11.01
N GLN A 108 26.92 6.43 11.60
CA GLN A 108 27.12 4.98 11.56
C GLN A 108 25.97 4.26 12.28
N VAL A 109 25.54 4.75 13.45
CA VAL A 109 24.39 4.19 14.18
C VAL A 109 23.11 4.29 13.35
N LYS A 110 22.86 5.45 12.72
CA LYS A 110 21.72 5.65 11.81
C LYS A 110 21.79 4.73 10.59
N TYR A 111 22.97 4.57 10.00
CA TYR A 111 23.18 3.67 8.87
C TYR A 111 22.87 2.22 9.23
N ASN A 112 23.33 1.76 10.39
CA ASN A 112 23.08 0.41 10.88
C ASN A 112 21.59 0.16 11.12
N SER A 113 20.89 1.10 11.77
CA SER A 113 19.45 0.96 12.04
C SER A 113 18.60 1.02 10.76
N LEU A 114 18.97 1.86 9.80
CA LEU A 114 18.33 1.90 8.48
C LEU A 114 18.58 0.60 7.71
N THR A 115 19.78 0.05 7.76
CA THR A 115 20.12 -1.22 7.12
C THR A 115 19.27 -2.37 7.65
N GLU A 116 19.08 -2.44 8.97
CA GLU A 116 18.19 -3.43 9.58
C GLU A 116 16.73 -3.22 9.17
N SER A 117 16.29 -1.97 9.09
CA SER A 117 14.94 -1.61 8.68
C SER A 117 14.66 -2.04 7.24
N VAL A 118 15.58 -1.76 6.30
CA VAL A 118 15.51 -2.22 4.91
C VAL A 118 15.45 -3.74 4.84
N LYS A 119 16.29 -4.46 5.61
CA LYS A 119 16.26 -5.93 5.65
C LYS A 119 14.95 -6.49 6.18
N ARG A 120 14.34 -5.87 7.20
CA ARG A 120 13.01 -6.27 7.72
C ARG A 120 11.93 -6.05 6.66
N GLN A 121 11.85 -4.85 6.10
CA GLN A 121 10.89 -4.51 5.04
C GLN A 121 11.06 -5.40 3.81
N GLN A 122 12.29 -5.74 3.43
CA GLN A 122 12.55 -6.66 2.32
C GLN A 122 11.95 -8.05 2.58
N ARG A 123 12.06 -8.58 3.80
CA ARG A 123 11.41 -9.85 4.17
C ARG A 123 9.89 -9.75 4.16
N GLU A 124 9.34 -8.65 4.67
CA GLU A 124 7.88 -8.42 4.67
C GLU A 124 7.31 -8.30 3.25
N LEU A 125 8.01 -7.60 2.35
CA LEU A 125 7.65 -7.51 0.94
C LEU A 125 7.77 -8.87 0.25
N GLY A 126 8.84 -9.62 0.53
CA GLY A 126 9.01 -10.98 0.03
C GLY A 126 7.89 -11.93 0.48
N ALA A 127 7.46 -11.85 1.75
CA ALA A 127 6.33 -12.62 2.28
C ALA A 127 4.99 -12.23 1.62
N ALA A 128 4.87 -11.00 1.11
CA ALA A 128 3.74 -10.54 0.31
C ALA A 128 3.87 -10.88 -1.20
N GLY A 129 4.90 -11.64 -1.60
CA GLY A 129 5.16 -12.02 -2.99
C GLY A 129 5.75 -10.90 -3.86
N ILE A 130 6.23 -9.81 -3.26
CA ILE A 130 6.84 -8.68 -3.97
C ILE A 130 8.35 -8.89 -4.06
N ASN A 131 8.88 -8.90 -5.28
CA ASN A 131 10.30 -9.07 -5.54
C ASN A 131 11.02 -7.70 -5.47
N THR A 132 11.73 -7.47 -4.37
CA THR A 132 12.49 -6.22 -4.19
C THR A 132 13.64 -6.03 -5.17
N ARG A 133 14.11 -7.09 -5.85
CA ARG A 133 15.12 -6.97 -6.93
C ARG A 133 14.54 -6.41 -8.22
N ASN A 134 13.23 -6.59 -8.43
CA ASN A 134 12.51 -6.08 -9.59
C ASN A 134 11.35 -5.16 -9.18
N LEU A 135 11.57 -4.38 -8.13
CA LEU A 135 10.54 -3.58 -7.46
C LEU A 135 9.81 -2.64 -8.41
N ALA A 136 10.52 -2.08 -9.40
CA ALA A 136 9.93 -1.19 -10.40
C ALA A 136 8.91 -1.89 -11.33
N ASN A 137 9.10 -3.17 -11.63
CA ASN A 137 8.13 -3.92 -12.43
C ASN A 137 6.92 -4.31 -11.59
N ASP A 138 7.15 -4.79 -10.37
CA ASP A 138 6.06 -5.19 -9.46
C ASP A 138 5.20 -3.99 -9.06
N GLU A 139 5.81 -2.83 -8.81
CA GLU A 139 5.09 -1.59 -8.55
C GLU A 139 4.25 -1.14 -9.75
N ARG A 140 4.79 -1.20 -10.97
CA ARG A 140 4.01 -0.89 -12.17
C ARG A 140 2.82 -1.84 -12.32
N GLY A 141 3.04 -3.14 -12.17
CA GLY A 141 1.98 -4.13 -12.19
C GLY A 141 0.93 -3.90 -11.10
N LEU A 142 1.36 -3.55 -9.89
CA LEU A 142 0.47 -3.21 -8.77
C LEU A 142 -0.36 -1.96 -9.06
N LYS A 143 0.24 -0.91 -9.61
CA LYS A 143 -0.45 0.32 -10.01
C LYS A 143 -1.51 0.05 -11.09
N THR A 144 -1.18 -0.80 -12.07
CA THR A 144 -2.14 -1.24 -13.09
C THR A 144 -3.32 -1.98 -12.44
N ARG A 145 -3.06 -2.97 -11.58
CA ARG A 145 -4.11 -3.70 -10.86
C ARG A 145 -5.00 -2.80 -10.00
N ILE A 146 -4.41 -1.82 -9.31
CA ILE A 146 -5.16 -0.81 -8.53
C ILE A 146 -6.07 -0.02 -9.46
N SER A 147 -5.58 0.45 -10.60
CA SER A 147 -6.36 1.21 -11.57
C SER A 147 -7.52 0.38 -12.15
N GLU A 148 -7.24 -0.86 -12.55
CA GLU A 148 -8.24 -1.80 -13.07
C GLU A 148 -9.31 -2.12 -12.01
N THR A 149 -8.90 -2.44 -10.79
CA THR A 149 -9.81 -2.75 -9.67
C THR A 149 -10.66 -1.53 -9.30
N THR A 150 -10.09 -0.32 -9.37
CA THR A 150 -10.83 0.93 -9.15
C THR A 150 -11.88 1.15 -10.24
N ALA A 151 -11.51 0.93 -11.50
CA ALA A 151 -12.45 1.02 -12.62
C ALA A 151 -13.58 -0.02 -12.49
N GLN A 152 -13.26 -1.26 -12.10
CA GLN A 152 -14.25 -2.30 -11.81
C GLN A 152 -15.19 -1.89 -10.68
N LEU A 153 -14.66 -1.36 -9.58
CA LEU A 153 -15.47 -0.90 -8.44
C LEU A 153 -16.44 0.21 -8.86
N ASN A 154 -16.00 1.15 -9.69
CA ASN A 154 -16.87 2.23 -10.19
C ASN A 154 -18.00 1.67 -11.06
N ARG A 155 -17.69 0.76 -12.00
CA ARG A 155 -18.71 0.07 -12.81
C ARG A 155 -19.71 -0.70 -11.94
N GLN A 156 -19.25 -1.40 -10.91
CA GLN A 156 -20.13 -2.12 -9.98
C GLN A 156 -21.04 -1.15 -9.21
N ARG A 157 -20.51 -0.01 -8.74
CA ARG A 157 -21.31 1.04 -8.07
C ARG A 157 -22.36 1.64 -8.99
N GLU A 158 -22.00 1.94 -10.24
CA GLU A 158 -22.94 2.44 -11.25
C GLU A 158 -24.04 1.41 -11.56
N ALA A 159 -23.68 0.14 -11.73
CA ALA A 159 -24.65 -0.93 -11.92
C ALA A 159 -25.60 -1.05 -10.72
N LEU A 160 -25.09 -0.91 -9.49
CA LEU A 160 -25.92 -0.97 -8.28
C LEU A 160 -26.89 0.21 -8.23
N ALA A 161 -26.45 1.42 -8.59
CA ALA A 161 -27.31 2.59 -8.66
C ALA A 161 -28.45 2.40 -9.67
N LYS A 162 -28.16 1.82 -10.85
CA LYS A 162 -29.18 1.52 -11.88
C LYS A 162 -30.20 0.48 -11.38
N VAL A 163 -29.72 -0.60 -10.77
CA VAL A 163 -30.59 -1.66 -10.23
C VAL A 163 -31.48 -1.12 -9.12
N SER A 164 -30.94 -0.28 -8.23
CA SER A 164 -31.71 0.38 -7.17
C SER A 164 -32.77 1.34 -7.71
N ALA A 165 -32.45 2.12 -8.75
CA ALA A 165 -33.42 3.00 -9.40
C ALA A 165 -34.56 2.19 -10.06
N GLN A 166 -34.24 1.06 -10.70
CA GLN A 166 -35.25 0.18 -11.29
C GLN A 166 -36.11 -0.52 -10.23
N GLN A 167 -35.52 -0.86 -9.07
CA GLN A 167 -36.28 -1.38 -7.93
C GLN A 167 -37.29 -0.34 -7.40
N ALA A 168 -36.89 0.93 -7.30
CA ALA A 168 -37.77 2.00 -6.84
C ALA A 168 -38.97 2.17 -7.79
N HIS A 169 -38.74 2.18 -9.10
CA HIS A 169 -39.82 2.28 -10.11
C HIS A 169 -40.78 1.08 -10.09
N LEU A 170 -40.34 -0.11 -9.71
CA LEU A 170 -41.21 -1.31 -9.62
C LEU A 170 -41.98 -1.40 -8.29
N ASN A 171 -41.61 -0.57 -7.31
CA ASN A 171 -42.29 -0.46 -6.02
C ASN A 171 -43.31 0.70 -5.97
N GLU A 172 -43.26 1.62 -6.95
CA GLU A 172 -44.30 2.62 -7.23
C GLU A 172 -45.46 1.99 -8.00
#